data_AF-A0A7M7IXG0-F1
#
_entry.id   AF-A0A7M7IXG0-F1
#
_cell.length_a   1.000
_cell.length_b   1.000
_cell.length_c   1.000
_cell.angle_alpha   90.00
_cell.angle_beta   90.00
_cell.angle_gamma   90.00
#
_symmetry.space_group_name_H-M   'P 1'
#
loop_
_entity.id
_entity.type
_entity.pdbx_description
1 polymer ?
#
loop_
_entity_poly.entity_id
_entity_poly.type
_entity_poly.pdbx_seq_one_letter_code
_entity_poly.pdbx_strand_id
1 'polypeptide(L)'
;METPGAAAMPLWEKIVVLFVITISVTSLYAVIYTYLGHHQADNSTVSRIEWGAQPPMWTPTPLPTQPTPYVIISHTATDFCNTRAKCIRIVRVAQSIHIESNGWNDIAYNFLVGGDGNIYEGRGWDIQGAHTYFYNHKSIGISFIGTFTNAKPTAAQLYAAHKLLRHGLQTGKLTEDYKLLGHRQCSTTESPGEQLYKIIQTWKHWSPTP
;
A
#
# COMPACT_ATOMS: atom_id res chain seq x y z
N MET A 1 5.17 68.79 28.89
CA MET A 1 5.31 68.30 27.51
C MET A 1 4.41 67.08 27.42
N GLU A 2 3.14 67.28 27.11
CA GLU A 2 2.17 66.18 26.97
C GLU A 2 2.40 65.49 25.63
N THR A 3 2.61 64.17 25.69
CA THR A 3 2.66 63.29 24.52
C THR A 3 1.31 63.33 23.81
N PRO A 4 1.23 63.47 22.47
CA PRO A 4 -0.04 63.39 21.76
C PRO A 4 -0.66 62.01 22.01
N GLY A 5 -1.86 61.99 22.59
CA GLY A 5 -2.63 60.77 22.79
C GLY A 5 -2.88 60.11 21.44
N ALA A 6 -2.52 58.83 21.31
CA ALA A 6 -2.80 58.05 20.11
C ALA A 6 -4.30 58.13 19.80
N ALA A 7 -4.65 58.71 18.65
CA ALA A 7 -6.02 58.84 18.23
C ALA A 7 -6.64 57.44 18.12
N ALA A 8 -7.80 57.23 18.76
CA ALA A 8 -8.50 55.97 18.71
C ALA A 8 -8.94 55.68 17.27
N MET A 9 -8.56 54.52 16.74
CA MET A 9 -8.90 54.08 15.40
C MET A 9 -10.43 54.09 15.17
N PRO A 10 -10.94 54.74 14.11
CA PRO A 10 -12.36 54.79 13.82
C PRO A 10 -12.94 53.39 13.53
N LEU A 11 -14.23 53.20 13.81
CA LEU A 11 -14.89 51.90 13.74
C LEU A 11 -14.77 51.23 12.35
N TRP A 12 -14.81 52.01 11.28
CA TRP A 12 -14.69 51.49 9.91
C TRP A 12 -13.28 50.91 9.63
N GLU A 13 -12.22 51.53 10.15
CA GLU A 13 -10.86 51.00 10.05
C GLU A 13 -10.72 49.68 10.83
N LYS A 14 -11.33 49.58 12.02
CA LYS A 14 -11.38 48.32 12.79
C LYS A 14 -12.10 47.21 12.02
N ILE A 15 -13.21 47.54 11.35
CA ILE A 15 -13.98 46.59 10.52
C ILE A 15 -13.15 46.12 9.32
N VAL A 16 -12.44 47.03 8.64
CA VAL A 16 -11.54 46.69 7.52
C VAL A 16 -10.41 45.77 8.00
N VAL A 17 -9.79 46.07 9.14
CA VAL A 17 -8.72 45.24 9.72
C VAL A 17 -9.24 43.84 10.07
N LEU A 18 -10.41 43.73 10.71
CA LEU A 18 -11.06 42.44 10.99
C LEU A 18 -11.33 41.64 9.72
N PHE A 19 -11.81 42.28 8.66
CA PHE A 19 -12.08 41.63 7.38
C PHE A 19 -10.81 41.13 6.67
N VAL A 20 -9.72 41.91 6.71
CA VAL A 20 -8.43 41.49 6.15
C VAL A 20 -7.84 40.31 6.93
N ILE A 21 -7.95 40.33 8.25
CA ILE A 21 -7.48 39.22 9.11
C ILE A 21 -8.28 37.95 8.81
N THR A 22 -9.61 38.03 8.71
CA THR A 22 -10.44 36.86 8.42
C THR A 22 -10.15 36.27 7.05
N ILE A 23 -9.97 37.10 6.00
CA ILE A 23 -9.56 36.63 4.67
C ILE A 23 -8.19 35.96 4.71
N SER A 24 -7.24 36.52 5.46
CA SER A 24 -5.88 35.98 5.55
C SER A 24 -5.86 34.62 6.25
N VAL A 25 -6.62 34.48 7.34
CA VAL A 25 -6.74 33.23 8.10
C VAL A 25 -7.45 32.15 7.29
N THR A 26 -8.54 32.48 6.59
CA THR A 26 -9.24 31.51 5.73
C THR A 26 -8.39 31.08 4.54
N SER A 27 -7.63 32.00 3.94
CA SER A 27 -6.70 31.69 2.85
C SER A 27 -5.56 30.78 3.33
N LEU A 28 -4.97 31.08 4.49
CA LEU A 28 -3.92 30.24 5.08
C LEU A 28 -4.46 28.85 5.42
N TYR A 29 -5.67 28.76 6.00
CA TYR A 29 -6.33 27.50 6.28
C TYR A 29 -6.58 26.70 5.00
N ALA A 30 -7.09 27.33 3.93
CA ALA A 30 -7.28 26.68 2.64
C ALA A 30 -5.95 26.18 2.05
N VAL A 31 -4.88 26.97 2.10
CA VAL A 31 -3.54 26.56 1.64
C VAL A 31 -3.02 25.37 2.46
N ILE A 32 -3.15 25.40 3.78
CA ILE A 32 -2.78 24.28 4.66
C ILE A 32 -3.61 23.05 4.34
N TYR A 33 -4.93 23.17 4.15
CA TYR A 33 -5.79 22.05 3.78
C TYR A 33 -5.45 21.47 2.42
N THR A 34 -5.14 22.33 1.44
CA THR A 34 -4.75 21.87 0.10
C THR A 34 -3.38 21.21 0.14
N TYR A 35 -2.42 21.77 0.89
CA TYR A 35 -1.07 21.22 1.07
C TYR A 35 -1.08 19.88 1.83
N LEU A 36 -1.87 19.79 2.91
CA LEU A 36 -2.06 18.54 3.66
C LEU A 36 -2.84 17.51 2.85
N GLY A 37 -3.83 17.93 2.05
CA GLY A 37 -4.59 17.07 1.16
C GLY A 37 -3.79 16.52 -0.02
N HIS A 38 -2.86 17.31 -0.58
CA HIS A 38 -1.99 16.88 -1.68
C HIS A 38 -0.91 15.87 -1.25
N HIS A 39 -0.64 15.78 0.07
CA HIS A 39 0.37 14.88 0.64
C HIS A 39 -0.19 13.61 1.29
N GLN A 40 -1.52 13.43 1.32
CA GLN A 40 -2.04 12.07 1.48
C GLN A 40 -1.83 11.35 0.16
N ALA A 41 -0.84 10.47 0.11
CA ALA A 41 -0.86 9.36 -0.83
C ALA A 41 -2.27 8.77 -0.76
N ASP A 42 -3.03 8.89 -1.86
CA ASP A 42 -4.31 8.22 -1.99
C ASP A 42 -3.99 6.74 -1.97
N ASN A 43 -4.03 6.14 -0.77
CA ASN A 43 -3.72 4.72 -0.55
C ASN A 43 -4.92 3.90 -1.04
N SER A 44 -5.24 4.06 -2.31
CA SER A 44 -6.34 3.43 -3.02
C SER A 44 -5.93 2.03 -3.46
N THR A 45 -6.92 1.16 -3.61
CA THR A 45 -6.73 -0.11 -4.31
C THR A 45 -6.85 0.18 -5.80
N VAL A 46 -5.77 0.00 -6.54
CA VAL A 46 -5.72 0.03 -8.00
C VAL A 46 -6.16 -1.33 -8.50
N SER A 47 -7.38 -1.39 -9.02
CA SER A 47 -7.99 -2.61 -9.57
C SER A 47 -7.26 -3.10 -10.81
N ARG A 48 -7.49 -4.38 -11.15
CA ARG A 48 -6.98 -4.99 -12.39
C ARG A 48 -7.26 -4.17 -13.64
N ILE A 49 -8.44 -3.56 -13.73
CA ILE A 49 -8.84 -2.72 -14.87
C ILE A 49 -7.98 -1.45 -14.90
N GLU A 50 -7.80 -0.78 -13.76
CA GLU A 50 -7.08 0.49 -13.69
C GLU A 50 -5.59 0.37 -14.02
N TRP A 51 -4.93 -0.73 -13.68
CA TRP A 51 -3.52 -0.94 -14.07
C TRP A 51 -3.36 -1.64 -15.43
N GLY A 52 -4.46 -1.99 -16.11
CA GLY A 52 -4.44 -2.57 -17.44
C GLY A 52 -3.97 -4.02 -17.46
N ALA A 53 -4.52 -4.83 -16.56
CA ALA A 53 -4.24 -6.26 -16.45
C ALA A 53 -4.61 -7.02 -17.73
N GLN A 54 -3.72 -7.90 -18.16
CA GLN A 54 -4.10 -8.96 -19.10
C GLN A 54 -5.09 -9.91 -18.41
N PRO A 55 -6.03 -10.51 -19.16
CA PRO A 55 -6.87 -11.58 -18.62
C PRO A 55 -6.01 -12.80 -18.25
N PRO A 56 -6.45 -13.63 -17.29
CA PRO A 56 -5.78 -14.90 -17.00
C PRO A 56 -5.80 -15.81 -18.24
N MET A 57 -4.73 -16.58 -18.44
CA MET A 57 -4.56 -17.47 -19.60
C MET A 57 -5.57 -18.62 -19.63
N TRP A 58 -6.07 -19.04 -18.47
CA TRP A 58 -7.12 -20.04 -18.30
C TRP A 58 -7.94 -19.78 -17.03
N THR A 59 -9.00 -20.56 -16.83
CA THR A 59 -9.92 -20.42 -15.69
C THR A 59 -9.15 -20.34 -14.37
N PRO A 60 -9.26 -19.21 -13.64
CA PRO A 60 -8.60 -19.06 -12.34
C PRO A 60 -9.08 -20.11 -11.34
N THR A 61 -8.15 -20.69 -10.59
CA THR A 61 -8.48 -21.59 -9.49
C THR A 61 -8.99 -20.76 -8.31
N PRO A 62 -10.23 -20.98 -7.84
CA PRO A 62 -10.71 -20.34 -6.61
C PRO A 62 -9.80 -20.68 -5.44
N LEU A 63 -9.61 -19.74 -4.51
CA LEU A 63 -8.83 -19.97 -3.30
C LEU A 63 -9.55 -21.00 -2.41
N PRO A 64 -9.02 -22.22 -2.21
CA PRO A 64 -9.78 -23.28 -1.54
C PRO A 64 -10.03 -23.03 -0.05
N THR A 65 -9.09 -22.40 0.66
CA THR A 65 -9.21 -22.16 2.10
C THR A 65 -9.58 -20.70 2.38
N GLN A 66 -10.86 -20.50 2.74
CA GLN A 66 -11.42 -19.21 3.13
C GLN A 66 -12.28 -19.37 4.41
N PRO A 67 -12.23 -18.42 5.37
CA PRO A 67 -11.25 -17.34 5.50
C PRO A 67 -9.81 -17.88 5.54
N THR A 68 -8.88 -17.15 4.95
CA THR A 68 -7.52 -17.64 4.74
C THR A 68 -6.68 -17.51 6.01
N PRO A 69 -6.02 -18.60 6.48
CA PRO A 69 -5.28 -18.57 7.74
C PRO A 69 -3.84 -18.09 7.61
N TYR A 70 -3.36 -17.79 6.39
CA TYR A 70 -1.99 -17.34 6.15
C TYR A 70 -1.93 -16.08 5.30
N VAL A 71 -1.00 -15.19 5.65
CA VAL A 71 -0.53 -14.12 4.77
C VAL A 71 0.97 -14.28 4.59
N ILE A 72 1.42 -14.24 3.33
CA ILE A 72 2.84 -14.34 3.00
C ILE A 72 3.32 -13.01 2.43
N ILE A 73 4.25 -12.39 3.13
CA ILE A 73 4.93 -11.17 2.69
C ILE A 73 6.16 -11.55 1.87
N SER A 74 6.21 -11.00 0.66
CA SER A 74 7.34 -11.13 -0.27
C SER A 74 7.80 -9.74 -0.74
N HIS A 75 8.91 -9.69 -1.45
CA HIS A 75 9.25 -8.57 -2.32
C HIS A 75 9.25 -9.02 -3.78
N THR A 76 9.19 -8.07 -4.70
CA THR A 76 9.25 -8.35 -6.14
C THR A 76 10.68 -8.55 -6.65
N ALA A 77 11.69 -8.11 -5.88
CA ALA A 77 13.09 -8.05 -6.31
C ALA A 77 13.29 -7.20 -7.60
N THR A 78 12.44 -6.19 -7.78
CA THR A 78 12.51 -5.23 -8.89
C THR A 78 13.11 -3.91 -8.42
N ASP A 79 13.21 -2.96 -9.35
CA ASP A 79 13.34 -1.54 -9.01
C ASP A 79 12.20 -1.06 -8.12
N PHE A 80 12.49 -0.05 -7.30
CA PHE A 80 11.48 0.70 -6.55
C PHE A 80 10.65 1.60 -7.48
N CYS A 81 9.42 1.89 -7.06
CA CYS A 81 8.54 2.85 -7.69
C CYS A 81 8.03 3.86 -6.67
N ASN A 82 7.82 5.11 -7.09
CA ASN A 82 7.35 6.21 -6.23
C ASN A 82 6.22 7.02 -6.87
N THR A 83 5.76 6.62 -8.06
CA THR A 83 4.62 7.21 -8.75
C THR A 83 3.71 6.11 -9.26
N ARG A 84 2.41 6.39 -9.33
CA ARG A 84 1.40 5.43 -9.80
C ARG A 84 1.75 4.86 -11.17
N ALA A 85 2.20 5.70 -12.11
CA ALA A 85 2.61 5.27 -13.45
C ALA A 85 3.79 4.28 -13.43
N LYS A 86 4.82 4.54 -12.61
CA LYS A 86 5.99 3.65 -12.51
C LYS A 86 5.62 2.33 -11.84
N CYS A 87 4.80 2.37 -10.78
CA CYS A 87 4.34 1.17 -10.11
C CYS A 87 3.44 0.32 -11.03
N ILE A 88 2.49 0.92 -11.77
CA ILE A 88 1.68 0.23 -12.79
C ILE A 88 2.57 -0.46 -13.83
N ARG A 89 3.61 0.22 -14.33
CA ARG A 89 4.56 -0.36 -15.29
C ARG A 89 5.22 -1.62 -14.71
N ILE A 90 5.69 -1.58 -13.46
CA ILE A 90 6.32 -2.75 -12.82
C ILE A 90 5.31 -3.89 -12.63
N VAL A 91 4.07 -3.60 -12.20
CA VAL A 91 3.02 -4.62 -12.04
C VAL A 91 2.73 -5.31 -13.38
N ARG A 92 2.58 -4.53 -14.47
CA ARG A 92 2.36 -5.07 -15.82
C ARG A 92 3.52 -5.94 -16.30
N VAL A 93 4.76 -5.48 -16.11
CA VAL A 93 5.96 -6.26 -16.48
C VAL A 93 6.03 -7.56 -15.66
N ALA A 94 5.72 -7.50 -14.36
CA ALA A 94 5.65 -8.70 -13.53
C ALA A 94 4.59 -9.69 -14.02
N GLN A 95 3.40 -9.21 -14.42
CA GLN A 95 2.37 -10.08 -15.01
C GLN A 95 2.87 -10.71 -16.32
N SER A 96 3.43 -9.93 -17.24
CA SER A 96 4.00 -10.44 -18.50
C SER A 96 5.09 -11.49 -18.27
N ILE A 97 6.03 -11.27 -17.35
CA ILE A 97 7.06 -12.28 -17.05
C ILE A 97 6.42 -13.56 -16.51
N HIS A 98 5.49 -13.45 -15.57
CA HIS A 98 4.82 -14.64 -15.01
C HIS A 98 4.02 -15.42 -16.07
N ILE A 99 3.34 -14.74 -16.99
CA ILE A 99 2.57 -15.40 -18.05
C ILE A 99 3.51 -15.92 -19.15
N GLU A 100 4.26 -15.01 -19.77
CA GLU A 100 4.97 -15.26 -21.03
C GLU A 100 6.28 -16.04 -20.82
N SER A 101 7.01 -15.75 -19.73
CA SER A 101 8.29 -16.42 -19.44
C SER A 101 8.12 -17.67 -18.57
N ASN A 102 7.29 -17.60 -17.54
CA ASN A 102 7.11 -18.73 -16.61
C ASN A 102 5.97 -19.67 -17.01
N GLY A 103 5.13 -19.30 -17.99
CA GLY A 103 3.98 -20.10 -18.42
C GLY A 103 2.89 -20.22 -17.35
N TRP A 104 2.76 -19.22 -16.46
CA TRP A 104 1.74 -19.23 -15.40
C TRP A 104 0.42 -18.64 -15.90
N ASN A 105 -0.66 -18.89 -15.14
CA ASN A 105 -1.99 -18.39 -15.49
C ASN A 105 -2.06 -16.86 -15.50
N ASP A 106 -1.38 -16.26 -14.53
CA ASP A 106 -1.48 -14.83 -14.21
C ASP A 106 -0.32 -14.43 -13.28
N ILE A 107 -0.22 -13.14 -12.95
CA ILE A 107 0.69 -12.61 -11.93
C ILE A 107 0.65 -13.45 -10.64
N ALA A 108 1.81 -13.74 -10.04
CA ALA A 108 1.89 -14.69 -8.92
C ALA A 108 1.14 -14.25 -7.66
N TYR A 109 1.09 -12.94 -7.41
CA TYR A 109 0.69 -12.36 -6.14
C TYR A 109 -0.82 -12.08 -6.09
N ASN A 110 -1.41 -12.18 -4.92
CA ASN A 110 -2.79 -11.72 -4.69
C ASN A 110 -2.84 -10.20 -4.72
N PHE A 111 -1.88 -9.55 -4.05
CA PHE A 111 -1.73 -8.10 -4.01
C PHE A 111 -0.27 -7.67 -4.08
N LEU A 112 -0.03 -6.46 -4.57
CA LEU A 112 1.26 -5.80 -4.48
C LEU A 112 1.12 -4.45 -3.78
N VAL A 113 2.16 -3.98 -3.09
CA VAL A 113 2.19 -2.65 -2.48
C VAL A 113 3.30 -1.80 -3.09
N GLY A 114 2.90 -0.72 -3.78
CA GLY A 114 3.81 0.19 -4.46
C GLY A 114 4.45 1.19 -3.51
N GLY A 115 5.67 1.63 -3.83
CA GLY A 115 6.36 2.67 -3.05
C GLY A 115 5.64 4.02 -3.04
N ASP A 116 4.66 4.20 -3.94
CA ASP A 116 3.71 5.30 -3.99
C ASP A 116 2.55 5.18 -2.96
N GLY A 117 2.46 4.07 -2.21
CA GLY A 117 1.43 3.84 -1.20
C GLY A 117 0.16 3.15 -1.71
N ASN A 118 0.06 2.87 -3.01
CA ASN A 118 -1.09 2.19 -3.58
C ASN A 118 -1.02 0.66 -3.36
N ILE A 119 -2.20 0.04 -3.26
CA ILE A 119 -2.35 -1.42 -3.30
C ILE A 119 -2.74 -1.78 -4.73
N TYR A 120 -1.97 -2.64 -5.38
CA TYR A 120 -2.27 -3.14 -6.71
C TYR A 120 -2.90 -4.52 -6.61
N GLU A 121 -4.13 -4.64 -7.11
CA GLU A 121 -4.84 -5.91 -7.16
C GLU A 121 -4.16 -6.84 -8.17
N GLY A 122 -3.55 -7.93 -7.70
CA GLY A 122 -3.08 -9.02 -8.53
C GLY A 122 -4.22 -10.00 -8.77
N ARG A 123 -4.11 -11.20 -8.20
CA ARG A 123 -5.22 -12.19 -8.24
C ARG A 123 -6.38 -11.88 -7.30
N GLY A 124 -6.23 -10.90 -6.40
CA GLY A 124 -7.27 -10.52 -5.46
C GLY A 124 -7.47 -11.53 -4.33
N TRP A 125 -8.58 -11.43 -3.61
CA TRP A 125 -8.85 -12.21 -2.40
C TRP A 125 -9.33 -13.65 -2.66
N ASP A 126 -10.01 -13.87 -3.79
CA ASP A 126 -10.80 -15.07 -4.03
C ASP A 126 -10.15 -16.09 -4.95
N ILE A 127 -8.98 -15.76 -5.49
CA ILE A 127 -8.25 -16.60 -6.44
C ILE A 127 -6.92 -17.05 -5.83
N GLN A 128 -6.61 -18.33 -6.00
CA GLN A 128 -5.35 -18.91 -5.57
C GLN A 128 -4.14 -18.24 -6.25
N GLY A 129 -3.14 -17.88 -5.43
CA GLY A 129 -1.85 -17.35 -5.87
C GLY A 129 -0.95 -18.35 -6.62
N ALA A 130 0.21 -17.87 -7.06
CA ALA A 130 1.35 -18.70 -7.47
C ALA A 130 2.66 -18.22 -6.82
N HIS A 131 2.57 -17.48 -5.72
CA HIS A 131 3.69 -16.79 -5.08
C HIS A 131 4.54 -17.68 -4.16
N THR A 132 3.96 -18.73 -3.57
CA THR A 132 4.66 -19.58 -2.60
C THR A 132 4.16 -21.02 -2.67
N TYR A 133 5.04 -21.91 -3.13
CA TYR A 133 4.73 -23.33 -3.26
C TYR A 133 4.28 -23.93 -1.93
N PHE A 134 3.33 -24.88 -1.95
CA PHE A 134 2.60 -25.44 -0.80
C PHE A 134 1.75 -24.49 0.07
N TYR A 135 1.79 -23.17 -0.16
CA TYR A 135 0.96 -22.21 0.57
C TYR A 135 -0.13 -21.57 -0.29
N ASN A 136 0.05 -21.50 -1.61
CA ASN A 136 -0.87 -20.84 -2.53
C ASN A 136 -2.37 -21.15 -2.29
N HIS A 137 -2.72 -22.40 -1.95
CA HIS A 137 -4.11 -22.84 -1.72
C HIS A 137 -4.72 -22.38 -0.39
N LYS A 138 -3.91 -21.81 0.51
CA LYS A 138 -4.29 -21.44 1.88
C LYS A 138 -3.68 -20.13 2.35
N SER A 139 -3.20 -19.28 1.44
CA SER A 139 -2.55 -18.02 1.78
C SER A 139 -2.87 -16.90 0.80
N ILE A 140 -2.85 -15.67 1.31
CA ILE A 140 -2.82 -14.46 0.51
C ILE A 140 -1.38 -13.96 0.41
N GLY A 141 -0.85 -13.83 -0.82
CA GLY A 141 0.47 -13.28 -1.09
C GLY A 141 0.43 -11.77 -1.28
N ILE A 142 1.14 -11.02 -0.43
CA ILE A 142 1.33 -9.57 -0.55
C ILE A 142 2.79 -9.31 -0.90
N SER A 143 3.05 -8.76 -2.09
CA SER A 143 4.41 -8.46 -2.55
C SER A 143 4.72 -6.98 -2.50
N PHE A 144 5.77 -6.61 -1.79
CA PHE A 144 6.26 -5.23 -1.79
C PHE A 144 7.06 -4.97 -3.07
N ILE A 145 6.67 -3.95 -3.83
CA ILE A 145 7.39 -3.57 -5.05
C ILE A 145 8.73 -2.95 -4.67
N GLY A 146 9.82 -3.64 -5.01
CA GLY A 146 11.19 -3.23 -4.73
C GLY A 146 12.08 -4.37 -4.25
N THR A 147 13.30 -4.02 -3.82
CA THR A 147 14.32 -4.97 -3.30
C THR A 147 14.77 -4.56 -1.90
N PHE A 148 14.25 -5.23 -0.87
CA PHE A 148 14.43 -4.81 0.53
C PHE A 148 15.54 -5.57 1.29
N THR A 149 16.57 -6.04 0.59
CA THR A 149 17.74 -6.67 1.23
C THR A 149 18.52 -5.65 2.06
N ASN A 150 18.77 -4.45 1.50
CA ASN A 150 19.52 -3.39 2.18
C ASN A 150 18.72 -2.09 2.38
N ALA A 151 17.58 -1.94 1.70
CA ALA A 151 16.71 -0.77 1.80
C ALA A 151 15.44 -1.08 2.58
N LYS A 152 14.91 -0.10 3.30
CA LYS A 152 13.63 -0.23 4.01
C LYS A 152 12.46 0.13 3.08
N PRO A 153 11.28 -0.51 3.24
CA PRO A 153 10.03 -0.05 2.63
C PRO A 153 9.69 1.38 3.03
N THR A 154 8.98 2.09 2.18
CA THR A 154 8.46 3.42 2.53
C THR A 154 7.37 3.29 3.59
N ALA A 155 7.17 4.35 4.39
CA ALA A 155 6.06 4.38 5.35
C ALA A 155 4.70 4.19 4.66
N ALA A 156 4.55 4.69 3.42
CA ALA A 156 3.36 4.51 2.60
C ALA A 156 3.12 3.04 2.26
N GLN A 157 4.15 2.28 1.87
CA GLN A 157 4.03 0.82 1.63
C GLN A 157 3.58 0.06 2.87
N LEU A 158 4.18 0.36 4.02
CA LEU A 158 3.83 -0.28 5.28
C LEU A 158 2.38 0.03 5.68
N TYR A 159 1.96 1.29 5.54
CA TYR A 159 0.58 1.70 5.79
C TYR A 159 -0.39 0.99 4.85
N ALA A 160 -0.08 0.90 3.56
CA ALA A 160 -0.90 0.21 2.56
C ALA A 160 -1.09 -1.28 2.90
N ALA A 161 -0.01 -1.96 3.27
CA ALA A 161 -0.07 -3.36 3.71
C ALA A 161 -0.94 -3.52 4.97
N HIS A 162 -0.78 -2.66 5.98
CA HIS A 162 -1.64 -2.69 7.17
C HIS A 162 -3.11 -2.39 6.86
N LYS A 163 -3.40 -1.45 5.95
CA LYS A 163 -4.76 -1.14 5.49
C LYS A 163 -5.38 -2.36 4.82
N LEU A 164 -4.63 -3.06 3.97
CA LEU A 164 -5.07 -4.27 3.29
C LEU A 164 -5.34 -5.43 4.28
N LEU A 165 -4.45 -5.65 5.24
CA LEU A 165 -4.62 -6.66 6.28
C LEU A 165 -5.86 -6.39 7.15
N ARG A 166 -6.08 -5.13 7.54
CA ARG A 166 -7.26 -4.72 8.30
C ARG A 166 -8.53 -4.96 7.49
N HIS A 167 -8.53 -4.61 6.21
CA HIS A 167 -9.65 -4.86 5.32
C HIS A 167 -9.96 -6.37 5.24
N GLY A 168 -8.93 -7.21 5.04
CA GLY A 168 -9.10 -8.66 4.99
C GLY A 168 -9.73 -9.26 6.26
N LEU A 169 -9.36 -8.76 7.44
CA LEU A 169 -10.01 -9.12 8.71
C LEU A 169 -11.47 -8.66 8.76
N GLN A 170 -11.74 -7.39 8.44
CA GLN A 170 -13.07 -6.78 8.50
C GLN A 170 -14.07 -7.45 7.55
N THR A 171 -13.61 -7.93 6.41
CA THR A 171 -14.46 -8.58 5.39
C THR A 171 -14.45 -10.10 5.47
N GLY A 172 -13.86 -10.69 6.53
CA GLY A 172 -13.81 -12.15 6.70
C GLY A 172 -13.03 -12.88 5.61
N LYS A 173 -12.05 -12.23 4.96
CA LYS A 173 -11.13 -12.86 4.01
C LYS A 173 -9.94 -13.49 4.71
N LEU A 174 -9.58 -13.01 5.90
CA LEU A 174 -8.55 -13.57 6.77
C LEU A 174 -9.18 -14.10 8.05
N THR A 175 -8.64 -15.18 8.62
CA THR A 175 -9.05 -15.62 9.96
C THR A 175 -8.61 -14.58 11.00
N GLU A 176 -9.31 -14.49 12.13
CA GLU A 176 -8.94 -13.53 13.19
C GLU A 176 -7.53 -13.76 13.75
N ASP A 177 -7.06 -15.00 13.68
CA ASP A 177 -5.77 -15.49 14.18
C ASP A 177 -4.78 -15.83 13.05
N TYR A 178 -4.97 -15.29 11.84
CA TYR A 178 -4.12 -15.61 10.70
C TYR A 178 -2.63 -15.44 11.05
N LYS A 179 -1.79 -16.31 10.48
CA LYS A 179 -0.35 -16.23 10.61
C LYS A 179 0.23 -15.38 9.49
N LEU A 180 1.05 -14.40 9.87
CA LEU A 180 1.84 -13.60 8.94
C LEU A 180 3.27 -14.13 8.89
N LEU A 181 3.70 -14.49 7.68
CA LEU A 181 5.00 -15.10 7.41
C LEU A 181 5.75 -14.28 6.37
N GLY A 182 7.08 -14.25 6.46
CA GLY A 182 7.95 -13.86 5.35
C GLY A 182 8.15 -15.03 4.39
N HIS A 183 8.25 -14.75 3.09
CA HIS A 183 8.40 -15.77 2.05
C HIS A 183 9.54 -16.78 2.32
N ARG A 184 10.67 -16.32 2.86
CA ARG A 184 11.82 -17.14 3.28
C ARG A 184 11.51 -18.20 4.35
N GLN A 185 10.42 -18.06 5.11
CA GLN A 185 9.99 -19.08 6.07
C GLN A 185 9.30 -20.27 5.38
N CYS A 186 8.86 -20.09 4.13
CA CYS A 186 8.05 -21.06 3.39
C CYS A 186 8.77 -21.66 2.18
N SER A 187 9.90 -21.09 1.76
CA SER A 187 10.65 -21.47 0.55
C SER A 187 12.10 -21.04 0.66
N THR A 188 12.99 -21.68 -0.12
CA THR A 188 14.41 -21.32 -0.21
C THR A 188 14.59 -20.05 -1.04
N THR A 189 14.49 -18.88 -0.39
CA THR A 189 14.59 -17.56 -1.03
C THR A 189 15.04 -16.50 -0.03
N GLU A 190 15.66 -15.41 -0.50
CA GLU A 190 15.94 -14.23 0.33
C GLU A 190 14.70 -13.36 0.56
N SER A 191 13.64 -13.52 -0.23
CA SER A 191 12.40 -12.74 -0.12
C SER A 191 11.79 -12.88 1.29
N PRO A 192 11.29 -11.81 1.95
CA PRO A 192 11.02 -10.47 1.44
C PRO A 192 12.22 -9.50 1.50
N GLY A 193 13.44 -9.98 1.68
CA GLY A 193 14.63 -9.16 1.93
C GLY A 193 14.78 -8.83 3.42
N GLU A 194 16.03 -8.65 3.85
CA GLU A 194 16.39 -8.57 5.27
C GLU A 194 15.72 -7.41 6.02
N GLN A 195 15.65 -6.22 5.41
CA GLN A 195 15.07 -5.06 6.07
C GLN A 195 13.56 -5.19 6.26
N LEU A 196 12.84 -5.65 5.22
CA LEU A 196 11.40 -5.89 5.31
C LEU A 196 11.09 -7.06 6.24
N TYR A 197 11.90 -8.12 6.23
CA TYR A 197 11.75 -9.26 7.13
C TYR A 197 11.82 -8.84 8.61
N LYS A 198 12.83 -8.04 9.00
CA LYS A 198 12.93 -7.49 10.36
C LYS A 198 11.72 -6.66 10.77
N ILE A 199 11.16 -5.88 9.84
CA ILE A 199 9.99 -5.04 10.12
C ILE A 199 8.76 -5.91 10.37
N ILE A 200 8.47 -6.88 9.50
CA ILE A 200 7.25 -7.69 9.65
C ILE A 200 7.28 -8.58 10.90
N GLN A 201 8.46 -8.92 11.43
CA GLN A 201 8.59 -9.60 12.72
C GLN A 201 7.99 -8.82 13.90
N THR A 202 7.81 -7.51 13.76
CA THR A 202 7.21 -6.65 14.80
C THR A 202 5.68 -6.55 14.68
N TRP A 203 5.07 -7.15 13.66
CA TRP A 203 3.63 -7.03 13.41
C TRP A 203 2.83 -8.01 14.28
N LYS A 204 1.60 -7.61 14.67
CA LYS A 204 0.72 -8.36 15.59
C LYS A 204 0.54 -9.85 15.25
N HIS A 205 0.45 -10.18 13.97
CA HIS A 205 0.15 -11.54 13.47
C HIS A 205 1.40 -12.30 13.03
N TRP A 206 2.60 -11.75 13.24
CA TRP A 206 3.82 -12.46 12.89
C TRP A 206 3.92 -13.81 13.61
N SER A 207 4.28 -14.84 12.84
CA SER A 207 4.56 -16.16 13.39
C SER A 207 6.02 -16.56 13.12
N PRO A 208 6.79 -16.99 14.13
CA PRO A 208 8.18 -17.43 13.96
C PRO A 208 8.28 -18.71 13.13
N THR A 209 7.26 -19.55 13.18
CA THR A 209 7.16 -20.80 12.44
C THR A 209 5.95 -20.76 11.52
N PRO A 210 6.03 -21.36 10.32
CA PRO A 210 4.85 -21.59 9.50
C PRO A 210 3.76 -22.39 10.22
#